data_AF-A0A0K1JNJ9-F1
#
_entry.id   AF-A0A0K1JNJ9-F1
#
_cell.length_a   1.000
_cell.length_b   1.000
_cell.length_c   1.000
_cell.angle_alpha   90.00
_cell.angle_beta   90.00
_cell.angle_gamma   90.00
#
_symmetry.space_group_name_H-M   'P 1'
#
loop_
_entity.id
_entity.type
_entity.pdbx_description
1 polymer ?
#
loop_
_entity_poly.entity_id
_entity_poly.type
_entity_poly.pdbx_seq_one_letter_code
_entity_poly.pdbx_strand_id
1 'polypeptide(L)'
;MARLDVRSRLEWWKSRRHVSGVIILTLFAAFIAMAAWAGPRQSRYDNTDFVEPHHFSLTSEQPKSLHELSWWSEDLAEQLYTPLATELGPGDAVPMYVVSDNGDGQVQWTQKLSNSPEIAELRKHDSGAESRPVTTMRWVTNTARLLSIFTFIIIVVADPPRRGNRWYWFWMMGIPLGLGVAWFAWTEKIRDPEQQKYRKHGTDGFFTLIGLYIAVQVGFGLLGGL
;
A
#
# COMPACT_ATOMS: atom_id res chain seq x y z
N MET A 1 26.98 -48.71 7.28
CA MET A 1 27.07 -47.31 6.79
C MET A 1 25.89 -47.04 5.87
N ALA A 2 24.88 -46.30 6.34
CA ALA A 2 23.71 -45.95 5.53
C ALA A 2 24.06 -44.76 4.62
N ARG A 3 23.93 -44.92 3.29
CA ARG A 3 23.92 -43.78 2.36
C ARG A 3 22.64 -43.00 2.61
N LEU A 4 22.73 -41.90 3.35
CA LEU A 4 21.66 -40.91 3.42
C LEU A 4 21.38 -40.43 1.99
N ASP A 5 20.16 -40.70 1.52
CA ASP A 5 19.71 -40.38 0.17
C ASP A 5 19.69 -38.85 -0.02
N VAL A 6 20.64 -38.35 -0.80
CA VAL A 6 20.83 -36.94 -1.14
C VAL A 6 19.57 -36.35 -1.79
N ARG A 7 18.71 -37.18 -2.40
CA ARG A 7 17.44 -36.72 -3.00
C ARG A 7 16.47 -36.15 -1.97
N SER A 8 16.41 -36.71 -0.76
CA SER A 8 15.43 -36.27 0.26
C SER A 8 15.68 -34.84 0.77
N ARG A 9 16.95 -34.41 0.82
CA ARG A 9 17.31 -33.02 1.20
C ARG A 9 16.97 -32.00 0.12
N LEU A 10 17.01 -32.39 -1.15
CA LEU A 10 16.68 -31.53 -2.30
C LEU A 10 15.17 -31.26 -2.40
N GLU A 11 14.33 -32.26 -2.13
CA GLU A 11 12.86 -32.14 -2.15
C GLU A 11 12.34 -31.15 -1.10
N TRP A 12 12.82 -31.26 0.13
CA TRP A 12 12.37 -30.41 1.23
C TRP A 12 12.72 -28.92 1.03
N TRP A 13 13.86 -28.64 0.40
CA TRP A 13 14.28 -27.27 0.13
C TRP A 13 13.43 -26.60 -0.97
N LYS A 14 13.06 -27.35 -2.02
CA LYS A 14 12.09 -26.88 -3.02
C LYS A 14 10.72 -26.59 -2.40
N SER A 15 10.26 -27.46 -1.51
CA SER A 15 9.02 -27.27 -0.75
C SER A 15 9.04 -25.95 0.04
N ARG A 16 10.14 -25.64 0.75
CA ARG A 16 10.27 -24.38 1.51
C ARG A 16 10.22 -23.11 0.65
N ARG A 17 10.90 -23.12 -0.49
CA ARG A 17 10.87 -21.98 -1.43
C ARG A 17 9.47 -21.74 -1.95
N HIS A 18 8.82 -22.80 -2.42
CA HIS A 18 7.47 -22.71 -2.96
C HIS A 18 6.47 -22.21 -1.91
N VAL A 19 6.52 -22.73 -0.69
CA VAL A 19 5.68 -22.28 0.43
C VAL A 19 5.86 -20.78 0.70
N SER A 20 7.11 -20.29 0.76
CA SER A 20 7.36 -18.85 0.94
C SER A 20 6.78 -18.00 -0.19
N GLY A 21 6.85 -18.50 -1.44
CA GLY A 21 6.28 -17.82 -2.60
C GLY A 21 4.76 -17.74 -2.54
N VAL A 22 4.11 -18.85 -2.16
CA VAL A 22 2.65 -18.89 -1.98
C VAL A 22 2.22 -17.92 -0.87
N ILE A 23 2.90 -17.93 0.28
CA ILE A 23 2.58 -17.00 1.39
C ILE A 23 2.69 -15.53 0.93
N ILE A 24 3.79 -15.16 0.24
CA ILE A 24 3.97 -13.80 -0.26
C ILE A 24 2.85 -13.43 -1.25
N LEU A 25 2.51 -14.31 -2.19
CA LEU A 25 1.44 -14.04 -3.15
C LEU A 25 0.06 -13.96 -2.49
N THR A 26 -0.23 -14.78 -1.49
CA THR A 26 -1.48 -14.72 -0.73
C THR A 26 -1.58 -13.38 0.03
N LEU A 27 -0.52 -12.97 0.72
CA LEU A 27 -0.46 -11.68 1.41
C LEU A 27 -0.60 -10.51 0.42
N PHE A 28 0.05 -10.61 -0.75
CA PHE A 28 -0.08 -9.61 -1.82
C PHE A 28 -1.51 -9.52 -2.35
N ALA A 29 -2.15 -10.66 -2.64
CA ALA A 29 -3.54 -10.68 -3.11
C ALA A 29 -4.50 -10.11 -2.06
N ALA A 30 -4.30 -10.44 -0.78
CA ALA A 30 -5.07 -9.89 0.32
C ALA A 30 -4.89 -8.36 0.42
N PHE A 31 -3.65 -7.87 0.32
CA PHE A 31 -3.35 -6.44 0.28
C PHE A 31 -4.09 -5.75 -0.88
N ILE A 32 -3.95 -6.25 -2.12
CA ILE A 32 -4.63 -5.64 -3.28
C ILE A 32 -6.14 -5.65 -3.13
N ALA A 33 -6.74 -6.74 -2.62
CA ALA A 33 -8.18 -6.82 -2.40
C ALA A 33 -8.65 -5.81 -1.35
N MET A 34 -7.95 -5.71 -0.21
CA MET A 34 -8.27 -4.74 0.84
C MET A 34 -8.05 -3.31 0.38
N ALA A 35 -6.94 -3.03 -0.30
CA ALA A 35 -6.63 -1.72 -0.82
C ALA A 35 -7.64 -1.29 -1.90
N ALA A 36 -8.01 -2.19 -2.81
CA ALA A 36 -9.06 -1.93 -3.80
C ALA A 36 -10.42 -1.69 -3.14
N TRP A 37 -10.76 -2.41 -2.07
CA TRP A 37 -12.03 -2.25 -1.36
C TRP A 37 -12.09 -0.96 -0.53
N ALA A 38 -11.13 -0.78 0.38
CA ALA A 38 -11.12 0.26 1.39
C ALA A 38 -10.42 1.56 0.95
N GLY A 39 -9.69 1.55 -0.17
CA GLY A 39 -8.92 2.70 -0.62
C GLY A 39 -9.78 3.98 -0.75
N PRO A 40 -9.21 5.17 -0.46
CA PRO A 40 -9.95 6.43 -0.50
C PRO A 40 -10.50 6.72 -1.89
N ARG A 41 -11.78 7.10 -1.99
CA ARG A 41 -12.43 7.46 -3.26
C ARG A 41 -13.17 8.78 -3.13
N GLN A 42 -13.19 9.58 -4.18
CA GLN A 42 -14.02 10.78 -4.18
C GLN A 42 -15.51 10.38 -4.17
N SER A 43 -16.29 10.91 -3.23
CA SER A 43 -17.73 10.77 -3.24
C SER A 43 -18.29 11.51 -4.46
N ARG A 44 -19.12 10.82 -5.25
CA ARG A 44 -19.86 11.43 -6.37
C ARG A 44 -20.95 12.38 -5.90
N TYR A 45 -21.41 12.20 -4.67
CA TYR A 45 -22.46 13.00 -4.08
C TYR A 45 -21.83 13.99 -3.13
N ASP A 46 -22.14 15.26 -3.33
CA ASP A 46 -21.74 16.33 -2.42
C ASP A 46 -22.54 16.30 -1.09
N ASN A 47 -23.25 15.20 -0.84
CA ASN A 47 -24.20 15.10 0.24
C ASN A 47 -23.55 14.58 1.51
N THR A 48 -23.36 15.49 2.46
CA THR A 48 -22.89 15.19 3.83
C THR A 48 -23.97 14.54 4.69
N ASP A 49 -25.21 14.42 4.20
CA ASP A 49 -26.33 13.79 4.91
C ASP A 49 -26.05 12.34 5.35
N PHE A 50 -25.09 11.66 4.71
CA PHE A 50 -24.69 10.29 5.04
C PHE A 50 -23.53 10.21 6.06
N VAL A 51 -22.98 11.35 6.47
CA VAL A 51 -21.89 11.38 7.44
C VAL A 51 -22.51 11.24 8.82
N GLU A 52 -22.49 10.01 9.36
CA GLU A 52 -22.79 9.83 10.78
C GLU A 52 -21.81 10.69 11.61
N PRO A 53 -22.28 11.46 12.60
CA PRO A 53 -21.48 12.48 13.30
C PRO A 53 -20.20 11.97 13.98
N HIS A 54 -19.98 10.66 14.04
CA HIS A 54 -18.86 10.05 14.76
C HIS A 54 -17.89 9.28 13.85
N HIS A 55 -18.08 9.30 12.52
CA HIS A 55 -17.38 8.41 11.59
C HIS A 55 -16.70 9.16 10.44
N PHE A 56 -16.21 10.36 10.69
CA PHE A 56 -15.44 11.14 9.74
C PHE A 56 -14.09 11.61 10.29
N SER A 57 -13.23 12.06 9.39
CA SER A 57 -12.03 12.85 9.66
C SER A 57 -12.03 14.08 8.77
N LEU A 58 -11.49 15.18 9.28
CA LEU A 58 -11.27 16.41 8.52
C LEU A 58 -9.78 16.57 8.26
N THR A 59 -9.40 16.73 7.01
CA THR A 59 -7.99 16.96 6.63
C THR A 59 -7.90 18.12 5.64
N SER A 60 -6.81 18.87 5.71
CA SER A 60 -6.48 19.94 4.75
C SER A 60 -5.79 19.42 3.50
N GLU A 61 -5.28 18.19 3.54
CA GLU A 61 -4.62 17.56 2.40
C GLU A 61 -5.59 16.63 1.68
N GLN A 62 -5.58 16.67 0.35
CA GLN A 62 -6.38 15.73 -0.44
C GLN A 62 -5.92 14.30 -0.13
N PRO A 63 -6.83 13.39 0.27
CA PRO A 63 -6.47 11.99 0.46
C PRO A 63 -5.89 11.43 -0.83
N LYS A 64 -4.63 11.00 -0.78
CA LYS A 64 -3.94 10.45 -1.94
C LYS A 64 -4.44 9.03 -2.20
N SER A 65 -4.47 8.70 -3.47
CA SER A 65 -4.80 7.36 -3.93
C SER A 65 -3.65 6.38 -3.63
N LEU A 66 -3.95 5.08 -3.61
CA LEU A 66 -2.97 4.04 -3.27
C LEU A 66 -1.76 3.95 -4.21
N HIS A 67 -1.90 4.40 -5.46
CA HIS A 67 -0.83 4.35 -6.45
C HIS A 67 0.14 5.53 -6.34
N GLU A 68 -0.28 6.62 -5.70
CA GLU A 68 0.55 7.81 -5.43
C GLU A 68 1.43 7.63 -4.19
N LEU A 69 1.10 6.65 -3.35
CA LEU A 69 1.78 6.38 -2.09
C LEU A 69 2.71 5.19 -2.20
N SER A 70 3.78 5.24 -1.41
CA SER A 70 4.60 4.05 -1.18
C SER A 70 3.71 3.03 -0.46
N TRP A 71 3.46 1.89 -1.10
CA TRP A 71 2.49 0.90 -0.63
C TRP A 71 2.80 0.34 0.76
N TRP A 72 4.05 0.46 1.23
CA TRP A 72 4.50 0.03 2.56
C TRP A 72 4.57 1.18 3.59
N SER A 73 4.18 2.41 3.24
CA SER A 73 4.29 3.57 4.13
C SER A 73 3.12 3.66 5.10
N GLU A 74 3.39 4.17 6.31
CA GLU A 74 2.36 4.49 7.31
C GLU A 74 1.54 5.72 6.92
N ASP A 75 2.06 6.51 5.97
CA ASP A 75 1.44 7.75 5.46
C ASP A 75 -0.02 7.55 5.01
N LEU A 76 -0.42 6.36 4.56
CA LEU A 76 -1.78 6.05 4.12
C LEU A 76 -2.84 6.27 5.20
N ALA A 77 -2.54 5.88 6.44
CA ALA A 77 -3.44 6.10 7.57
C ALA A 77 -3.21 7.48 8.20
N GLU A 78 -1.95 7.93 8.24
CA GLU A 78 -1.59 9.21 8.84
C GLU A 78 -2.12 10.43 8.05
N GLN A 79 -2.23 10.35 6.72
CA GLN A 79 -2.85 11.39 5.90
C GLN A 79 -4.33 11.64 6.25
N LEU A 80 -4.99 10.61 6.78
CA LEU A 80 -6.36 10.74 7.27
C LEU A 80 -6.41 11.30 8.68
N TYR A 81 -5.27 11.39 9.37
CA TYR A 81 -5.15 11.87 10.74
C TYR A 81 -4.59 13.30 10.81
N THR A 82 -4.27 13.96 9.68
CA THR A 82 -3.66 15.30 9.69
C THR A 82 -4.52 16.25 10.52
N PRO A 83 -4.10 16.59 11.75
CA PRO A 83 -4.94 17.32 12.67
C PRO A 83 -5.23 18.67 12.02
N LEU A 84 -6.49 19.11 12.13
CA LEU A 84 -6.90 20.41 11.64
C LEU A 84 -5.87 21.43 12.11
N ALA A 85 -5.16 22.06 11.17
CA ALA A 85 -4.25 23.13 11.53
C ALA A 85 -5.11 24.17 12.27
N THR A 86 -4.87 24.30 13.58
CA THR A 86 -5.61 25.18 14.50
C THR A 86 -5.53 26.66 14.11
N GLU A 87 -4.82 26.97 13.01
CA GLU A 87 -4.43 28.29 12.56
C GLU A 87 -5.17 28.78 11.31
N LEU A 88 -6.28 28.16 10.89
CA LEU A 88 -7.12 28.77 9.86
C LEU A 88 -7.71 30.08 10.38
N GLY A 89 -7.35 31.19 9.73
CA GLY A 89 -7.83 32.51 10.08
C GLY A 89 -9.35 32.63 9.91
N PRO A 90 -10.03 33.44 10.73
CA PRO A 90 -11.45 33.71 10.55
C PRO A 90 -11.67 34.37 9.18
N GLY A 91 -12.28 33.63 8.25
CA GLY A 91 -12.67 34.11 6.91
C GLY A 91 -11.94 33.44 5.75
N ASP A 92 -10.90 32.64 5.98
CA ASP A 92 -10.20 31.94 4.91
C ASP A 92 -11.08 30.83 4.30
N ALA A 93 -11.17 30.80 2.97
CA ALA A 93 -11.89 29.79 2.20
C ALA A 93 -10.91 28.77 1.61
N VAL A 94 -10.26 27.99 2.47
CA VAL A 94 -9.34 26.91 2.08
C VAL A 94 -10.13 25.62 1.85
N PRO A 95 -9.82 24.80 0.83
CA PRO A 95 -10.42 23.48 0.67
C PRO A 95 -10.11 22.57 1.88
N MET A 96 -11.15 21.92 2.37
CA MET A 96 -11.13 20.91 3.41
C MET A 96 -11.71 19.62 2.85
N TYR A 97 -11.11 18.50 3.19
CA TYR A 97 -11.57 17.19 2.76
C TYR A 97 -12.23 16.49 3.94
N VAL A 98 -13.51 16.17 3.78
CA VAL A 98 -14.28 15.37 4.73
C VAL A 98 -14.13 13.92 4.31
N VAL A 99 -13.40 13.14 5.10
CA VAL A 99 -13.16 11.72 4.85
C VAL A 99 -14.11 10.93 5.74
N SER A 100 -14.90 10.02 5.17
CA SER A 100 -15.88 9.22 5.91
C SER A 100 -15.88 7.77 5.43
N ASP A 101 -16.45 6.89 6.25
CA ASP A 101 -16.72 5.51 5.89
C ASP A 101 -18.20 5.42 5.49
N ASN A 102 -18.49 4.77 4.35
CA ASN A 102 -19.87 4.60 3.89
C ASN A 102 -20.67 3.52 4.66
N GLY A 103 -20.11 2.96 5.73
CA GLY A 103 -20.70 1.89 6.53
C GLY A 103 -20.31 0.48 6.06
N ASP A 104 -19.88 0.34 4.81
CA ASP A 104 -19.39 -0.91 4.21
C ASP A 104 -17.86 -1.05 4.32
N GLY A 105 -17.18 -0.13 5.01
CA GLY A 105 -15.73 -0.09 5.12
C GLY A 105 -15.05 0.50 3.89
N GLN A 106 -15.78 1.22 3.02
CA GLN A 106 -15.18 1.97 1.93
C GLN A 106 -14.92 3.40 2.38
N VAL A 107 -13.66 3.82 2.29
CA VAL A 107 -13.28 5.19 2.61
C VAL A 107 -13.63 6.10 1.44
N GLN A 108 -14.44 7.11 1.71
CA GLN A 108 -14.83 8.13 0.74
C GLN A 108 -14.41 9.51 1.24
N TRP A 109 -14.20 10.44 0.31
CA TRP A 109 -13.91 11.82 0.65
C TRP A 109 -14.69 12.80 -0.22
N THR A 110 -15.08 13.93 0.35
CA THR A 110 -15.64 15.07 -0.40
C THR A 110 -14.90 16.34 -0.03
N GLN A 111 -14.82 17.29 -0.96
CA GLN A 111 -14.18 18.58 -0.77
C GLN A 111 -15.23 19.63 -0.42
N LYS A 112 -15.02 20.36 0.69
CA LYS A 112 -15.82 21.50 1.13
C LYS A 112 -14.91 22.69 1.39
N LEU A 113 -15.47 23.89 1.48
CA LEU A 113 -14.71 25.06 1.92
C LEU A 113 -14.70 25.11 3.45
N SER A 114 -13.56 25.45 4.04
CA SER A 114 -13.37 25.55 5.50
C SER A 114 -14.34 26.51 6.20
N ASN A 115 -14.88 27.51 5.49
CA ASN A 115 -15.86 28.48 6.00
C ASN A 115 -17.32 28.06 5.77
N SER A 116 -17.58 26.86 5.23
CA SER A 116 -18.93 26.38 5.01
C SER A 116 -19.64 26.06 6.33
N PRO A 117 -20.97 26.27 6.43
CA PRO A 117 -21.72 25.97 7.63
C PRO A 117 -21.64 24.47 8.01
N GLU A 118 -21.53 23.58 7.02
CA GLU A 118 -21.39 22.14 7.23
C GLU A 118 -20.07 21.80 7.92
N ILE A 119 -18.94 22.40 7.51
CA ILE A 119 -17.65 22.20 8.19
C ILE A 119 -17.71 22.75 9.62
N ALA A 120 -18.37 23.89 9.83
CA ALA A 120 -18.55 24.44 11.18
C ALA A 120 -19.38 23.52 12.09
N GLU A 121 -20.35 22.79 11.53
CA GLU A 121 -21.12 21.77 12.25
C GLU A 121 -20.28 20.52 12.52
N LEU A 122 -19.61 19.96 11.50
CA LEU A 122 -18.73 18.79 11.64
C LEU A 122 -17.64 19.02 12.69
N ARG A 123 -17.01 20.20 12.74
CA ARG A 123 -16.01 20.54 13.77
C ARG A 123 -16.53 20.44 15.20
N LYS A 124 -17.83 20.61 15.44
CA LYS A 124 -18.42 20.43 16.79
C LYS A 124 -18.46 18.96 17.21
N HIS A 125 -18.47 18.06 16.24
CA HIS A 125 -18.55 16.61 16.42
C HIS A 125 -17.20 15.91 16.26
N ASP A 126 -16.18 16.62 15.76
CA ASP A 126 -14.81 16.12 15.69
C ASP A 126 -14.25 15.92 17.11
N SER A 127 -14.20 14.66 17.51
CA SER A 127 -13.74 14.27 18.84
C SER A 127 -12.20 14.20 18.93
N GLY A 128 -11.49 14.32 17.80
CA GLY A 128 -10.05 14.04 17.72
C GLY A 128 -9.69 12.57 18.02
N ALA A 129 -10.67 11.70 18.27
CA ALA A 129 -10.45 10.27 18.42
C ALA A 129 -10.22 9.62 17.05
N GLU A 130 -9.58 8.44 17.05
CA GLU A 130 -9.37 7.68 15.82
C GLU A 130 -10.72 7.36 15.15
N SER A 131 -10.92 7.90 13.96
CA SER A 131 -12.14 7.70 13.19
C SER A 131 -12.14 6.33 12.51
N ARG A 132 -13.34 5.83 12.15
CA ARG A 132 -13.48 4.55 11.42
C ARG A 132 -12.69 4.51 10.12
N PRO A 133 -12.66 5.56 9.27
CA PRO A 133 -11.80 5.60 8.08
C PRO A 133 -10.33 5.33 8.38
N VAL A 134 -9.79 5.93 9.45
CA VAL A 134 -8.39 5.74 9.87
C VAL A 134 -8.18 4.29 10.29
N THR A 135 -9.09 3.74 11.10
CA THR A 135 -9.04 2.34 11.54
C THR A 135 -9.06 1.38 10.33
N THR A 136 -9.94 1.63 9.37
CA THR A 136 -10.06 0.85 8.14
C THR A 136 -8.75 0.90 7.32
N MET A 137 -8.18 2.09 7.12
CA MET A 137 -6.89 2.22 6.43
C MET A 137 -5.74 1.57 7.19
N ARG A 138 -5.79 1.53 8.53
CA ARG A 138 -4.79 0.85 9.35
C ARG A 138 -4.76 -0.66 9.09
N TRP A 139 -5.89 -1.30 8.77
CA TRP A 139 -5.90 -2.71 8.34
C TRP A 139 -5.18 -2.92 7.01
N VAL A 140 -5.36 -2.00 6.06
CA VAL A 140 -4.67 -2.02 4.76
C VAL A 140 -3.16 -1.84 4.97
N THR A 141 -2.74 -0.83 5.74
CA THR A 141 -1.31 -0.54 5.98
C THR A 141 -0.64 -1.63 6.81
N ASN A 142 -1.30 -2.20 7.81
CA ASN A 142 -0.78 -3.34 8.57
C ASN A 142 -0.54 -4.55 7.67
N THR A 143 -1.44 -4.84 6.74
CA THR A 143 -1.25 -5.94 5.77
C THR A 143 -0.06 -5.67 4.86
N ALA A 144 0.04 -4.44 4.34
CA ALA A 144 1.18 -4.03 3.52
C ALA A 144 2.51 -4.13 4.29
N ARG A 145 2.53 -3.72 5.56
CA ARG A 145 3.68 -3.80 6.46
C ARG A 145 4.09 -5.24 6.74
N LEU A 146 3.13 -6.13 6.99
CA LEU A 146 3.41 -7.57 7.14
C LEU A 146 3.99 -8.16 5.86
N LEU A 147 3.41 -7.83 4.70
CA LEU A 147 3.91 -8.24 3.40
C LEU A 147 5.34 -7.74 3.14
N SER A 148 5.62 -6.48 3.45
CA SER A 148 6.95 -5.87 3.23
C SER A 148 8.00 -6.47 4.16
N ILE A 149 7.74 -6.58 5.46
CA ILE A 149 8.64 -7.18 6.45
C ILE A 149 8.92 -8.64 6.08
N PHE A 150 7.88 -9.43 5.81
CA PHE A 150 8.06 -10.83 5.48
C PHE A 150 8.87 -11.01 4.19
N THR A 151 8.58 -10.23 3.14
CA THR A 151 9.34 -10.27 1.88
C THR A 151 10.80 -9.86 2.10
N PHE A 152 11.05 -8.81 2.87
CA PHE A 152 12.39 -8.33 3.18
C PHE A 152 13.21 -9.40 3.92
N ILE A 153 12.63 -10.04 4.94
CA ILE A 153 13.27 -11.16 5.66
C ILE A 153 13.64 -12.28 4.67
N ILE A 154 12.73 -12.64 3.76
CA ILE A 154 13.00 -13.68 2.76
C ILE A 154 14.12 -13.28 1.79
N ILE A 155 14.21 -12.02 1.38
CA ILE A 155 15.29 -11.53 0.50
C ILE A 155 16.66 -11.60 1.22
N VAL A 156 16.70 -11.22 2.50
CA VAL A 156 17.95 -11.14 3.28
C VAL A 156 18.42 -12.50 3.78
N VAL A 157 17.52 -13.32 4.32
CA VAL A 157 17.88 -14.55 5.05
C VAL A 157 17.84 -15.78 4.16
N ALA A 158 16.92 -15.86 3.19
CA ALA A 158 16.82 -17.03 2.34
C ALA A 158 18.02 -17.16 1.39
N ASP A 159 18.04 -18.27 0.65
CA ASP A 159 19.11 -18.53 -0.31
C ASP A 159 19.19 -17.40 -1.34
N PRO A 160 20.39 -17.14 -1.88
CA PRO A 160 20.58 -16.12 -2.90
C PRO A 160 19.57 -16.23 -4.04
N PRO A 161 18.96 -15.11 -4.48
CA PRO A 161 18.10 -15.10 -5.66
C PRO A 161 18.88 -15.53 -6.91
N ARG A 162 18.18 -16.13 -7.87
CA ARG A 162 18.76 -16.79 -9.05
C ARG A 162 18.88 -15.87 -10.26
N ARG A 163 18.03 -14.85 -10.42
CA ARG A 163 18.07 -13.88 -11.53
C ARG A 163 18.83 -12.59 -11.20
N GLY A 164 18.80 -12.17 -9.94
CA GLY A 164 19.43 -10.94 -9.47
C GLY A 164 20.17 -11.16 -8.15
N ASN A 165 20.95 -10.17 -7.72
CA ASN A 165 21.46 -10.16 -6.35
C ASN A 165 20.36 -9.70 -5.36
N ARG A 166 20.63 -9.77 -4.06
CA ARG A 166 19.66 -9.34 -3.02
C ARG A 166 19.28 -7.86 -3.16
N TRP A 167 20.25 -7.01 -3.52
CA TRP A 167 20.03 -5.57 -3.71
C TRP A 167 19.13 -5.25 -4.89
N TYR A 168 19.22 -6.01 -5.99
CA TYR A 168 18.31 -5.89 -7.13
C TYR A 168 16.87 -6.04 -6.64
N TRP A 169 16.59 -7.11 -5.89
CA TRP A 169 15.25 -7.41 -5.38
C TRP A 169 14.78 -6.46 -4.27
N PHE A 170 15.71 -5.96 -3.45
CA PHE A 170 15.41 -4.90 -2.48
C PHE A 170 14.84 -3.67 -3.17
N TRP A 171 15.48 -3.17 -4.24
CA TRP A 171 14.96 -2.02 -4.98
C TRP A 171 13.62 -2.32 -5.65
N MET A 172 13.41 -3.54 -6.16
CA MET A 172 12.14 -3.92 -6.76
C MET A 172 10.96 -3.88 -5.78
N MET A 173 11.19 -4.03 -4.47
CA MET A 173 10.11 -3.82 -3.48
C MET A 173 9.52 -2.40 -3.55
N GLY A 174 10.32 -1.43 -4.03
CA GLY A 174 9.92 -0.04 -4.17
C GLY A 174 8.83 0.23 -5.21
N ILE A 175 8.54 -0.76 -6.07
CA ILE A 175 7.60 -0.57 -7.17
C ILE A 175 6.18 -0.36 -6.60
N PRO A 176 5.41 0.61 -7.13
CA PRO A 176 4.05 0.89 -6.66
C PRO A 176 3.16 -0.35 -6.56
N LEU A 177 2.24 -0.31 -5.60
CA LEU A 177 1.29 -1.38 -5.29
C LEU A 177 1.92 -2.74 -4.94
N GLY A 178 3.23 -2.82 -4.68
CA GLY A 178 3.92 -4.07 -4.35
C GLY A 178 4.16 -4.99 -5.54
N LEU A 179 4.06 -4.50 -6.78
CA LEU A 179 4.20 -5.34 -7.97
C LEU A 179 5.56 -6.05 -8.04
N GLY A 180 6.63 -5.41 -7.57
CA GLY A 180 7.94 -6.06 -7.51
C GLY A 180 8.02 -7.22 -6.50
N VAL A 181 7.21 -7.18 -5.43
CA VAL A 181 7.08 -8.28 -4.46
C VAL A 181 6.37 -9.48 -5.09
N ALA A 182 5.26 -9.24 -5.80
CA ALA A 182 4.56 -10.28 -6.55
C ALA A 182 5.47 -10.90 -7.62
N TRP A 183 6.21 -10.05 -8.35
CA TRP A 183 7.18 -10.51 -9.34
C TRP A 183 8.30 -11.35 -8.72
N PHE A 184 8.84 -10.94 -7.57
CA PHE A 184 9.83 -11.71 -6.82
C PHE A 184 9.28 -13.09 -6.43
N ALA A 185 8.11 -13.15 -5.80
CA ALA A 185 7.52 -14.41 -5.36
C ALA A 185 7.26 -15.35 -6.54
N TRP A 186 6.67 -14.83 -7.62
CA TRP A 186 6.40 -15.62 -8.82
C TRP A 186 7.69 -16.16 -9.45
N THR A 187 8.68 -15.28 -9.65
CA THR A 187 9.84 -15.62 -10.47
C THR A 187 10.98 -16.26 -9.71
N GLU A 188 11.17 -15.99 -8.43
CA GLU A 188 12.27 -16.56 -7.63
C GLU A 188 11.83 -17.73 -6.74
N LYS A 189 10.54 -17.78 -6.35
CA LYS A 189 10.04 -18.76 -5.37
C LYS A 189 9.12 -19.81 -5.98
N ILE A 190 8.22 -19.42 -6.87
CA ILE A 190 7.25 -20.34 -7.48
C ILE A 190 7.80 -21.04 -8.71
N ARG A 191 8.29 -20.27 -9.70
CA ARG A 191 8.87 -20.85 -10.93
C ARG A 191 10.21 -21.54 -10.72
N ASP A 192 10.92 -21.19 -9.63
CA ASP A 192 12.26 -21.69 -9.27
C ASP A 192 13.21 -21.83 -10.49
N PRO A 193 13.48 -20.75 -11.24
CA PRO A 193 14.19 -20.79 -12.51
C PRO A 193 15.61 -21.31 -12.33
N GLU A 194 16.23 -21.87 -13.36
CA GLU A 194 17.65 -22.22 -13.28
C GLU A 194 18.52 -21.00 -12.98
N GLN A 195 19.63 -21.24 -12.29
CA GLN A 195 20.56 -20.17 -11.93
C GLN A 195 21.16 -19.54 -13.19
N GLN A 196 20.93 -18.24 -13.39
CA GLN A 196 21.49 -17.54 -14.54
C GLN A 196 23.00 -17.33 -14.37
N LYS A 197 23.74 -17.47 -15.48
CA LYS A 197 25.20 -17.21 -15.52
C LYS A 197 25.50 -15.73 -15.24
N TYR A 198 24.66 -14.83 -15.76
CA TYR A 198 24.73 -13.40 -15.51
C TYR A 198 23.58 -12.98 -14.61
N ARG A 199 23.90 -12.57 -13.38
CA ARG A 199 22.91 -12.08 -12.42
C ARG A 199 22.83 -10.56 -12.52
N LYS A 200 21.62 -10.01 -12.47
CA LYS A 200 21.41 -8.56 -12.44
C LYS A 200 22.03 -7.93 -11.20
N HIS A 201 22.65 -6.77 -11.38
CA HIS A 201 23.28 -6.01 -10.31
C HIS A 201 22.27 -5.20 -9.52
N GLY A 202 22.69 -4.67 -8.36
CA GLY A 202 21.84 -3.83 -7.53
C GLY A 202 21.46 -2.53 -8.23
N THR A 203 22.41 -1.94 -8.96
CA THR A 203 22.20 -0.72 -9.76
C THR A 203 21.14 -0.92 -10.84
N ASP A 204 21.10 -2.09 -11.48
CA ASP A 204 20.08 -2.40 -12.47
C ASP A 204 18.68 -2.38 -11.85
N GLY A 205 18.56 -2.87 -10.60
CA GLY A 205 17.31 -2.86 -9.85
C GLY A 205 16.85 -1.45 -9.53
N PHE A 206 17.78 -0.58 -9.13
CA PHE A 206 17.50 0.83 -8.86
C PHE A 206 17.00 1.58 -10.10
N PHE A 207 17.66 1.44 -11.25
CA PHE A 207 17.19 2.07 -12.49
C PHE A 207 15.89 1.44 -13.02
N THR A 208 15.71 0.12 -12.84
CA THR A 208 14.44 -0.54 -13.16
C THR A 208 13.30 0.00 -12.32
N LEU A 209 13.53 0.21 -11.01
CA LEU A 209 12.56 0.82 -10.10
C LEU A 209 12.15 2.22 -10.59
N ILE A 210 13.11 3.10 -10.87
CA ILE A 210 12.83 4.47 -11.35
C ILE A 210 12.03 4.42 -12.65
N GLY A 211 12.47 3.62 -13.63
CA GLY A 211 11.79 3.51 -14.92
C GLY A 211 10.35 3.00 -14.80
N LEU A 212 10.12 1.99 -13.96
CA LEU A 212 8.78 1.46 -13.71
C LEU A 212 7.91 2.43 -12.91
N TYR A 213 8.47 3.12 -11.92
CA TYR A 213 7.75 4.13 -11.16
C TYR A 213 7.22 5.23 -12.09
N ILE A 214 8.10 5.80 -12.93
CA ILE A 214 7.71 6.82 -13.91
C ILE A 214 6.65 6.25 -14.88
N ALA A 215 6.85 5.03 -15.40
CA ALA A 215 5.90 4.43 -16.33
C ALA A 215 4.51 4.23 -15.70
N VAL A 216 4.45 3.82 -14.43
CA VAL A 216 3.18 3.68 -13.69
C VAL A 216 2.51 5.04 -13.51
N GLN A 217 3.25 6.06 -13.04
CA GLN A 217 2.69 7.41 -12.86
C GLN A 217 2.16 8.01 -14.17
N VAL A 218 2.91 7.89 -15.26
CA VAL A 218 2.47 8.32 -16.59
C VAL A 218 1.24 7.53 -17.05
N GLY A 219 1.22 6.22 -16.84
CA GLY A 219 0.08 5.36 -17.18
C GLY A 219 -1.21 5.81 -16.48
N PHE A 220 -1.16 6.08 -15.18
CA PHE A 220 -2.30 6.58 -14.42
C PHE A 220 -2.72 8.00 -14.84
N GLY A 221 -1.75 8.89 -15.07
CA GLY A 221 -2.03 10.24 -15.56
C GLY A 221 -2.72 10.26 -16.92
N LEU A 222 -2.30 9.40 -17.86
CA LEU A 222 -2.91 9.31 -19.19
C LEU A 222 -4.30 8.66 -19.18
N LEU A 223 -4.56 7.75 -18.24
CA LEU A 223 -5.88 7.13 -18.07
C LEU A 223 -6.90 8.06 -17.39
N GLY A 224 -6.53 9.32 -17.16
CA GLY A 224 -7.42 10.35 -16.65
C GLY A 224 -7.48 10.43 -15.13
N GLY A 225 -6.52 9.82 -14.41
CA GLY A 225 -6.43 9.89 -12.95
C GLY A 225 -7.74 9.49 -12.26
N LEU A 226 -7.98 8.18 -12.13
CA LEU A 226 -9.04 7.63 -11.27
C LEU A 226 -8.95 8.16 -9.84
#